data_AF-M3EH66-F1
#
_entry.id   AF-M3EH66-F1
#
_cell.length_a   1.000
_cell.length_b   1.000
_cell.length_c   1.000
_cell.angle_alpha   90.00
_cell.angle_beta   90.00
_cell.angle_gamma   90.00
#
_symmetry.space_group_name_H-M   'P 1'
#
loop_
_entity.id
_entity.type
_entity.pdbx_description
1 polymer ?
#
loop_
_entity_poly.entity_id
_entity_poly.type
_entity_poly.pdbx_seq_one_letter_code
_entity_poly.pdbx_strand_id
1 'polypeptide(L)' 'MKQVGALPKQSFKNKAEFMKFFPDLKVVITDGTERRRRRPQNREKQKEFYSGKKKTHTVKNLVVTDQKKKIYLHRKR' A
#
# COMPACT_ATOMS: atom_id res chain seq x y z
N MET A 1 17.54 10.51 -13.58
CA MET A 1 16.19 9.93 -13.78
C MET A 1 15.20 10.73 -12.94
N LYS A 2 14.16 11.32 -13.55
CA LYS A 2 13.16 12.14 -12.84
C LYS A 2 12.43 11.28 -11.80
N GLN A 3 12.45 11.72 -10.55
CA GLN A 3 11.76 11.05 -9.43
C GLN A 3 10.25 11.26 -9.62
N VAL A 4 9.59 10.30 -10.26
CA VAL A 4 8.13 10.28 -10.40
C VAL A 4 7.53 9.95 -9.03
N GLY A 5 7.30 10.99 -8.21
CA GLY A 5 6.26 11.08 -7.18
C GLY A 5 6.03 9.93 -6.19
N ALA A 6 6.92 8.95 -6.07
CA ALA A 6 6.76 7.78 -5.21
C ALA A 6 7.67 7.92 -3.99
N LEU A 7 7.05 7.90 -2.81
CA LEU A 7 7.75 8.01 -1.53
C LEU A 7 8.62 6.77 -1.28
N PRO A 8 9.87 6.96 -0.83
CA PRO A 8 10.75 5.85 -0.46
C PRO A 8 10.26 5.07 0.79
N LYS A 9 9.31 5.61 1.57
CA LYS A 9 8.83 5.02 2.83
C LYS A 9 7.43 4.40 2.68
N GLN A 10 7.34 3.08 2.89
CA GLN A 10 6.12 2.29 2.65
C GLN A 10 5.26 2.06 3.91
N SER A 11 5.70 2.51 5.09
CA SER A 11 5.00 2.31 6.36
C SER A 11 5.32 3.41 7.38
N PHE A 12 4.33 3.76 8.20
CA PHE A 12 4.46 4.69 9.33
C PHE A 12 3.99 3.97 10.61
N LYS A 13 4.68 4.17 11.72
CA LYS A 13 4.34 3.53 13.00
C LYS A 13 3.22 4.27 13.73
N ASN A 14 3.18 5.59 13.62
CA ASN A 14 2.22 6.43 14.31
C ASN A 14 1.80 7.65 13.48
N LYS A 15 0.72 8.32 13.92
CA LYS A 15 0.20 9.52 13.27
C LYS A 15 1.21 10.66 13.26
N ALA A 16 1.98 10.83 14.34
CA ALA A 16 2.96 11.91 14.46
C ALA A 16 4.06 11.82 13.38
N GLU A 17 4.57 10.62 13.12
CA GLU A 17 5.56 10.33 12.09
C GLU A 17 5.00 10.62 10.70
N PHE A 18 3.74 10.27 10.46
CA PHE A 18 3.04 10.57 9.21
C PHE A 18 2.86 12.07 8.99
N MET A 19 2.38 12.80 10.00
CA MET A 19 2.18 14.26 9.93
C MET A 19 3.51 15.00 9.78
N LYS A 20 4.59 14.53 10.40
CA LYS A 20 5.94 15.09 10.21
C LYS A 20 6.44 14.90 8.78
N PHE A 21 6.09 13.78 8.15
CA PHE A 21 6.48 13.48 6.76
C PHE A 21 5.63 14.25 5.74
N PHE A 22 4.39 14.58 6.09
CA PHE A 22 3.46 15.33 5.26
C PHE A 22 2.84 16.51 6.04
N PRO A 23 3.61 17.56 6.33
CA PRO A 23 3.14 18.68 7.14
C PRO A 23 2.01 19.47 6.45
N ASP A 24 2.02 19.54 5.12
CA ASP A 24 1.04 20.32 4.34
C ASP A 24 -0.26 19.56 4.01
N LEU A 25 -0.39 18.30 4.47
CA LEU A 25 -1.51 17.44 4.12
C LEU A 25 -2.77 17.86 4.90
N LYS A 26 -3.75 18.44 4.21
CA LYS A 26 -5.01 18.89 4.83
C LYS A 26 -6.12 17.85 4.77
N VAL A 27 -6.21 17.14 3.65
CA VAL A 27 -7.26 16.13 3.41
C VAL A 27 -6.59 14.85 2.93
N VAL A 28 -7.07 13.73 3.47
CA VAL A 28 -6.55 12.40 3.13
C VAL A 28 -7.72 11.51 2.76
N ILE A 29 -7.69 10.98 1.54
CA ILE A 29 -8.62 9.98 1.05
C ILE A 29 -7.91 8.63 1.10
N THR A 30 -8.52 7.64 1.72
CA THR A 30 -7.95 6.30 1.83
C THR A 30 -8.83 5.27 1.16
N ASP A 31 -8.25 4.42 0.32
CA ASP A 31 -8.94 3.31 -0.33
C ASP A 31 -8.15 2.00 -0.21
N GLY A 32 -8.87 0.92 0.11
CA GLY A 32 -8.29 -0.41 0.29
C GLY A 32 -8.34 -1.21 -1.01
N THR A 33 -7.19 -1.47 -1.61
CA THR A 33 -7.08 -2.19 -2.88
C THR A 33 -6.35 -3.53 -2.75
N GLU A 34 -6.62 -4.45 -3.67
CA GLU A 34 -5.86 -5.70 -3.79
C GLU A 34 -4.94 -5.64 -5.02
N ARG A 35 -3.62 -5.74 -4.80
CA ARG A 35 -2.63 -5.81 -5.87
C ARG A 35 -2.26 -7.26 -6.16
N ARG A 36 -2.31 -7.65 -7.44
CA ARG A 36 -1.82 -8.97 -7.86
C ARG A 36 -0.34 -9.14 -7.54
N ARG A 37 0.03 -10.37 -7.18
CA ARG A 37 1.38 -10.79 -6.82
C ARG A 37 1.70 -12.10 -7.53
N ARG A 38 2.98 -12.37 -7.78
CA ARG A 38 3.43 -13.68 -8.26
C ARG A 38 3.13 -14.76 -7.22
N ARG A 39 2.61 -15.91 -7.68
CA ARG A 39 2.33 -17.07 -6.84
C ARG A 39 3.60 -17.45 -6.03
N PRO A 40 3.54 -17.47 -4.69
CA PRO A 40 4.65 -17.92 -3.87
C PRO A 40 4.97 -19.39 -4.13
N GLN A 41 6.23 -19.82 -4.00
CA GLN A 41 6.56 -21.25 -4.11
C GLN A 41 6.24 -22.03 -2.83
N ASN A 42 6.48 -21.43 -1.66
CA ASN A 42 6.13 -22.04 -0.37
C ASN A 42 4.61 -22.23 -0.24
N ARG A 43 4.18 -23.46 0.07
CA ARG A 43 2.77 -23.88 0.15
C ARG A 43 1.97 -23.15 1.22
N GLU A 44 2.56 -22.83 2.37
CA GLU A 44 1.90 -22.07 3.43
C GLU A 44 1.62 -20.65 2.97
N LYS A 45 2.62 -20.00 2.37
CA LYS A 45 2.48 -18.66 1.78
C LYS A 45 1.48 -18.64 0.63
N GLN A 46 1.37 -19.70 -0.17
CA GLN A 46 0.35 -19.75 -1.22
C GLN A 46 -1.06 -19.61 -0.63
N LYS A 47 -1.37 -20.37 0.43
CA LYS A 47 -2.67 -20.29 1.12
C LYS A 47 -2.91 -18.90 1.69
N GLU A 48 -1.89 -18.33 2.34
CA GLU A 48 -1.94 -17.00 2.95
C GLU A 48 -2.30 -15.89 1.96
N PHE A 49 -1.71 -15.91 0.76
CA PHE A 49 -1.90 -14.85 -0.23
C PHE A 49 -3.01 -15.13 -1.25
N TYR A 50 -3.72 -16.26 -1.16
CA TYR A 50 -4.78 -16.59 -2.09
C TYR A 50 -6.06 -15.80 -1.79
N SER A 51 -6.50 -14.96 -2.72
CA SER A 51 -7.77 -14.23 -2.64
C SER A 51 -8.89 -15.08 -3.24
N GLY A 52 -9.80 -15.57 -2.39
CA GLY A 52 -10.97 -16.33 -2.83
C GLY A 52 -11.89 -15.54 -3.76
N LYS A 53 -12.06 -14.23 -3.51
CA LYS A 53 -12.89 -13.34 -4.34
C LYS A 53 -12.30 -13.14 -5.74
N LYS A 54 -10.99 -12.91 -5.83
CA LYS A 54 -10.31 -12.64 -7.11
C LYS A 54 -9.76 -13.90 -7.78
N LYS A 55 -9.91 -15.08 -7.15
CA LYS A 55 -9.37 -16.38 -7.57
C LYS A 55 -7.89 -16.31 -7.97
N THR A 56 -7.09 -15.52 -7.25
CA THR A 56 -5.67 -15.28 -7.57
C THR A 56 -4.88 -14.85 -6.34
N HIS A 57 -3.55 -14.82 -6.44
CA HIS A 57 -2.70 -14.40 -5.32
C HIS A 57 -2.59 -12.88 -5.29
N THR A 58 -3.06 -12.26 -4.21
CA THR A 58 -3.05 -10.81 -4.05
C THR A 58 -2.45 -10.40 -2.72
N VAL A 59 -2.04 -9.13 -2.65
CA VAL A 59 -1.66 -8.46 -1.41
C VAL A 59 -2.52 -7.23 -1.23
N LYS A 60 -2.89 -6.94 0.02
CA LYS A 60 -3.68 -5.74 0.32
C LYS A 60 -2.79 -4.52 0.37
N ASN A 61 -3.20 -3.48 -0.34
CA ASN A 61 -2.56 -2.18 -0.34
C ASN A 61 -3.57 -1.13 0.13
N LEU A 62 -3.08 -0.13 0.84
CA LEU A 62 -3.84 1.06 1.17
C LEU A 62 -3.37 2.17 0.23
N VAL A 63 -4.24 2.63 -0.64
CA VAL A 63 -4.01 3.83 -1.43
C VAL A 63 -4.40 5.01 -0.56
N VAL A 64 -3.47 5.93 -0.39
CA VAL A 64 -3.68 7.16 0.35
C VAL A 64 -3.48 8.29 -0.63
N THR A 65 -4.46 9.16 -0.80
CA THR A 65 -4.39 10.25 -1.77
C THR A 65 -4.71 11.57 -1.10
N ASP A 66 -4.00 12.59 -1.55
CA ASP A 66 -4.37 13.98 -1.39
C ASP A 66 -4.81 14.50 -2.77
N GLN A 67 -5.38 15.70 -2.84
CA GLN A 67 -5.97 16.31 -4.04
C GLN A 67 -5.01 16.36 -5.24
N LYS A 68 -3.69 16.33 -5.00
CA LYS A 68 -2.65 16.45 -6.04
C LYS A 68 -1.74 15.22 -6.16
N LYS A 69 -1.76 14.27 -5.22
CA LYS A 69 -0.78 13.17 -5.14
C LYS A 69 -1.42 11.86 -4.70
N LYS A 70 -1.00 10.75 -5.32
CA LYS A 70 -1.33 9.38 -4.91
C LYS A 70 -0.13 8.74 -4.19
N ILE A 71 -0.35 8.25 -2.99
CA ILE A 71 0.58 7.52 -2.16
C ILE A 71 0.08 6.07 -2.06
N TYR A 72 0.96 5.10 -2.28
CA TYR A 72 0.64 3.69 -2.11
C TYR A 72 1.33 3.17 -0.85
N LEU A 73 0.56 2.82 0.17
CA LEU A 73 1.05 2.14 1.35
C LEU A 73 0.82 0.63 1.17
N HIS A 74 1.91 -0.12 1.10
CA HIS A 74 1.83 -1.57 1.06
C HIS A 74 1.68 -2.09 2.49
N ARG A 75 0.49 -2.60 2.82
CA ARG A 75 0.31 -3.33 4.07
C ARG A 75 0.79 -4.76 3.81
N LYS A 76 2.00 -5.09 4.27
CA LYS A 76 2.38 -6.49 4.40
C LYS A 76 1.36 -7.13 5.35
N ARG A 77 0.53 -8.03 4.79
CA ARG A 77 -0.07 -9.11 5.57
C ARG A 77 0.99 -10.19 5.63
#